data_AF-A0A519P989-F1
#
_entry.id   AF-A0A519P989-F1
#
_cell.length_a   1.000
_cell.length_b   1.000
_cell.length_c   1.000
_cell.angle_alpha   90.00
_cell.angle_beta   90.00
_cell.angle_gamma   90.00
#
_symmetry.space_group_name_H-M   'P 1'
#
loop_
_entity.id
_entity.type
_entity.pdbx_description
1 polymer ?
#
loop_
_entity_poly.entity_id
_entity_poly.type
_entity_poly.pdbx_seq_one_letter_code
_entity_poly.pdbx_strand_id
1 'polypeptide(L)'
;MAEVTRAANLFHAQGVASTDVVALVLPNLTETHLCLWGGEAAGVVFPINPLMEADAIAALLRESRARAVVTLAPFPGADLYDKVVAALAAAPDVETLVLVDLAPHVRGLKRWAARAVQTGMRRRAVPVRNGLKVVDFGRVLKRMKADRLDSGRTPKPQDTASIFGTGGTTGSPKLARRTHANEVANAWMSSRMIASGLGAGTTFFSGLPLFHVNGAMVTGLSAFLLGTHVLIGTPQGFRGAGVIDRFWEIAAHHRVAAFSGVPTLFSALLQRPVAGHDLSRLAFGICGAAPMSPELLDQFQRTTGVKVLEGYGLTEATCVASVHALDGVQKIGSVGLPLPFQTVRIAILDGRGGRPNSPGRCSDRPEGPHRSHRLRPAARRRPDRRGWRSAPSGTAAEAPRTRSSGRRPAHGPRRR
;
A
#
# COMPACT_ATOMS: atom_id res chain seq x y z
N MET A 1 -13.27 15.06 -5.63
CA MET A 1 -12.27 15.77 -6.48
C MET A 1 -11.90 17.14 -5.94
N ALA A 2 -12.83 18.00 -5.53
CA ALA A 2 -12.55 19.35 -5.02
C ALA A 2 -11.36 19.47 -4.03
N GLU A 3 -11.35 18.64 -2.97
CA GLU A 3 -10.27 18.67 -1.97
C GLU A 3 -8.92 18.18 -2.51
N VAL A 4 -8.92 17.27 -3.48
CA VAL A 4 -7.70 16.82 -4.17
C VAL A 4 -7.12 17.97 -5.00
N THR A 5 -7.97 18.71 -5.71
CA THR A 5 -7.59 19.93 -6.44
C THR A 5 -7.01 20.99 -5.49
N ARG A 6 -7.65 21.21 -4.34
CA ARG A 6 -7.12 22.13 -3.31
C ARG A 6 -5.74 21.68 -2.82
N ALA A 7 -5.54 20.39 -2.57
CA ALA A 7 -4.25 19.87 -2.12
C ALA A 7 -3.16 20.05 -3.18
N ALA A 8 -3.48 19.82 -4.46
CA ALA A 8 -2.56 20.09 -5.56
C ALA A 8 -2.17 21.58 -5.63
N ASN A 9 -3.14 22.48 -5.50
CA ASN A 9 -2.92 23.93 -5.48
C ASN A 9 -2.11 24.37 -4.26
N LEU A 10 -2.28 23.72 -3.10
CA LEU A 10 -1.46 23.94 -1.92
C LEU A 10 0.01 23.66 -2.24
N PHE A 11 0.33 22.49 -2.80
CA PHE A 11 1.71 22.14 -3.15
C PHE A 11 2.29 23.09 -4.21
N HIS A 12 1.50 23.42 -5.24
CA HIS A 12 1.90 24.39 -6.25
C HIS A 12 2.23 25.76 -5.63
N ALA A 13 1.39 26.27 -4.71
CA ALA A 13 1.64 27.52 -4.01
C ALA A 13 2.88 27.50 -3.12
N GLN A 14 3.36 26.31 -2.71
CA GLN A 14 4.64 26.15 -2.00
C GLN A 14 5.85 26.03 -2.93
N GLY A 15 5.64 26.10 -4.25
CA GLY A 15 6.70 26.06 -5.25
C GLY A 15 7.02 24.66 -5.79
N VAL A 16 6.20 23.65 -5.48
CA VAL A 16 6.34 22.29 -6.04
C VAL A 16 6.06 22.33 -7.55
N ALA A 17 7.05 21.93 -8.34
CA ALA A 17 6.94 21.73 -9.78
C ALA A 17 6.57 20.28 -10.14
N SER A 18 6.24 20.03 -11.41
CA SER A 18 5.77 18.72 -11.89
C SER A 18 6.78 17.57 -11.72
N THR A 19 8.06 17.88 -11.54
CA THR A 19 9.14 16.89 -11.34
C THR A 19 9.58 16.78 -9.89
N ASP A 20 9.10 17.67 -9.02
CA ASP A 20 9.52 17.71 -7.63
C ASP A 20 8.81 16.63 -6.82
N VAL A 21 9.53 16.06 -5.86
CA VAL A 21 9.00 15.01 -5.00
C VAL A 21 8.39 15.60 -3.73
N VAL A 22 7.13 15.23 -3.47
CA VAL A 22 6.40 15.46 -2.23
C VAL A 22 6.41 14.17 -1.43
N ALA A 23 7.23 14.11 -0.40
CA ALA A 23 7.31 12.96 0.50
C ALA A 23 6.18 12.98 1.53
N LEU A 24 5.50 11.85 1.73
CA LEU A 24 4.43 11.72 2.72
C LEU A 24 4.89 10.80 3.85
N VAL A 25 5.22 11.38 5.00
CA VAL A 25 5.45 10.65 6.24
C VAL A 25 4.19 10.79 7.09
N LEU A 26 3.12 10.13 6.65
CA LEU A 26 1.80 10.24 7.27
C LEU A 26 1.22 8.86 7.60
N PRO A 27 0.44 8.75 8.70
CA PRO A 27 -0.36 7.55 8.98
C PRO A 27 -1.59 7.46 8.04
N ASN A 28 -2.48 6.51 8.30
CA ASN A 28 -3.72 6.38 7.53
C ASN A 28 -4.73 7.46 7.93
N LEU A 29 -4.91 8.46 7.08
CA LEU A 29 -5.85 9.56 7.26
C LEU A 29 -6.54 9.92 5.95
N THR A 30 -7.64 10.65 6.04
CA THR A 30 -8.26 11.27 4.87
C THR A 30 -7.28 12.23 4.19
N GLU A 31 -6.55 13.03 4.97
CA GLU A 31 -5.52 13.94 4.48
C GLU A 31 -4.40 13.21 3.74
N THR A 32 -4.08 11.97 4.13
CA THR A 32 -3.08 11.18 3.43
C THR A 32 -3.53 10.88 2.00
N HIS A 33 -4.81 10.57 1.76
CA HIS A 33 -5.34 10.46 0.40
C HIS A 33 -5.35 11.80 -0.34
N LEU A 34 -5.71 12.90 0.33
CA LEU A 34 -5.69 14.24 -0.29
C LEU A 34 -4.28 14.63 -0.73
N CYS A 35 -3.28 14.39 0.12
CA CYS A 35 -1.88 14.63 -0.18
C CYS A 35 -1.35 13.69 -1.25
N LEU A 36 -1.77 12.42 -1.25
CA LEU A 36 -1.36 11.44 -2.26
C LEU A 36 -1.84 11.85 -3.65
N TRP A 37 -3.15 12.03 -3.84
CA TRP A 37 -3.70 12.34 -5.16
C TRP A 37 -3.46 13.79 -5.58
N GLY A 38 -3.49 14.72 -4.62
CA GLY A 38 -3.20 16.13 -4.88
C GLY A 38 -1.72 16.36 -5.19
N GLY A 39 -0.84 15.64 -4.49
CA GLY A 39 0.58 15.65 -4.78
C GLY A 39 0.88 15.09 -6.16
N GLU A 40 0.21 14.01 -6.61
CA GLU A 40 0.37 13.46 -7.97
C GLU A 40 -0.12 14.43 -9.06
N ALA A 41 -1.17 15.20 -8.76
CA ALA A 41 -1.65 16.26 -9.65
C ALA A 41 -0.66 17.44 -9.74
N ALA A 42 0.05 17.76 -8.65
CA ALA A 42 1.03 18.85 -8.62
C ALA A 42 2.44 18.45 -9.12
N GLY A 43 2.93 17.28 -8.73
CA GLY A 43 4.29 16.78 -8.93
C GLY A 43 4.36 15.25 -8.76
N VAL A 44 5.41 14.77 -8.10
CA VAL A 44 5.63 13.33 -7.85
C VAL A 44 5.45 13.03 -6.36
N VAL A 45 4.68 12.01 -6.00
CA VAL A 45 4.48 11.65 -4.58
C VAL A 45 5.33 10.49 -4.14
N PHE A 46 5.91 10.59 -2.94
CA PHE A 46 6.64 9.49 -2.32
C PHE A 46 6.13 9.19 -0.91
N PRO A 47 5.24 8.20 -0.73
CA PRO A 47 4.84 7.76 0.59
C PRO A 47 5.96 6.99 1.29
N ILE A 48 6.30 7.41 2.50
CA ILE A 48 7.33 6.82 3.35
C ILE A 48 6.66 6.20 4.58
N ASN A 49 7.16 5.04 5.01
CA ASN A 49 6.66 4.38 6.20
C ASN A 49 6.92 5.26 7.45
N PRO A 50 5.88 5.74 8.15
CA PRO A 50 6.03 6.60 9.33
C PRO A 50 6.60 5.87 10.55
N LEU A 51 6.74 4.54 10.50
CA LEU A 51 7.38 3.74 11.55
C LEU A 51 8.90 3.64 11.40
N MET A 52 9.48 4.26 10.37
CA MET A 52 10.93 4.29 10.19
C MET A 52 11.58 5.30 11.14
N GLU A 53 12.83 5.03 11.51
CA GLU A 53 13.64 5.95 12.30
C GLU A 53 14.14 7.13 11.46
N ALA A 54 14.49 8.23 12.13
CA ALA A 54 14.84 9.51 11.51
C ALA A 54 15.93 9.38 10.43
N ASP A 55 16.99 8.62 10.69
CA ASP A 55 18.10 8.42 9.73
C ASP A 55 17.64 7.74 8.44
N ALA A 56 16.74 6.77 8.57
CA ALA A 56 16.20 6.04 7.43
C ALA A 56 15.23 6.91 6.63
N ILE A 57 14.42 7.74 7.31
CA ILE A 57 13.60 8.78 6.66
C ILE A 57 14.50 9.77 5.92
N ALA A 58 15.57 10.27 6.55
CA ALA A 58 16.50 11.22 5.94
C ALA A 58 17.18 10.65 4.69
N ALA A 59 17.61 9.38 4.74
CA ALA A 59 18.19 8.69 3.59
C ALA A 59 17.20 8.62 2.42
N LEU A 60 15.93 8.33 2.68
CA LEU A 60 14.88 8.31 1.67
C LEU A 60 14.56 9.70 1.10
N LEU A 61 14.53 10.73 1.95
CA LEU A 61 14.34 12.12 1.50
C LEU A 61 15.47 12.57 0.56
N ARG A 62 16.73 12.23 0.88
CA ARG A 62 17.88 12.51 0.01
C ARG A 62 17.84 11.71 -1.29
N GLU A 63 17.60 10.40 -1.20
CA GLU A 63 17.59 9.51 -2.38
C GLU A 63 16.50 9.92 -3.38
N SER A 64 15.33 10.30 -2.87
CA SER A 64 14.21 10.78 -3.70
C SER A 64 14.32 12.23 -4.13
N ARG A 65 15.27 13.00 -3.59
CA ARG A 65 15.38 14.47 -3.76
C ARG A 65 14.06 15.16 -3.43
N ALA A 66 13.47 14.80 -2.30
CA ALA A 66 12.22 15.38 -1.83
C ALA A 66 12.37 16.90 -1.64
N ARG A 67 11.46 17.67 -2.24
CA ARG A 67 11.39 19.12 -2.09
C ARG A 67 10.45 19.54 -0.97
N ALA A 68 9.39 18.77 -0.77
CA ALA A 68 8.45 18.97 0.32
C ALA A 68 8.26 17.66 1.10
N VAL A 69 8.07 17.77 2.41
CA VAL A 69 7.65 16.65 3.25
C VAL A 69 6.36 16.99 3.98
N VAL A 70 5.43 16.04 4.01
CA VAL A 70 4.18 16.15 4.76
C VAL A 70 4.26 15.20 5.95
N THR A 71 3.96 15.70 7.16
CA THR A 71 3.93 14.91 8.39
C THR A 71 2.84 15.43 9.34
N LEU A 72 2.68 14.81 10.49
CA LEU A 72 1.78 15.29 11.54
C LEU A 72 2.34 16.54 12.22
N ALA A 73 1.45 17.46 12.59
CA ALA A 73 1.75 18.47 13.60
C ALA A 73 2.03 17.80 14.95
N PRO A 74 2.76 18.45 15.89
CA PRO A 74 2.93 17.94 17.24
C PRO A 74 1.58 17.56 17.85
N PHE A 75 1.46 16.33 18.35
CA PHE A 75 0.19 15.80 18.86
C PHE A 75 0.43 14.75 19.95
N PRO A 76 -0.39 14.70 21.01
CA PRO A 76 -0.21 13.74 22.11
C PRO A 76 -0.21 12.28 21.63
N GLY A 77 0.79 11.50 22.05
CA GLY A 77 0.92 10.10 21.66
C GLY A 77 1.45 9.86 20.24
N ALA A 78 1.94 10.91 19.55
CA ALA A 78 2.61 10.80 18.27
C ALA A 78 3.99 11.46 18.34
N ASP A 79 5.03 10.71 17.97
CA ASP A 79 6.43 11.13 17.89
C ASP A 79 6.86 11.54 16.47
N LEU A 80 5.94 11.46 15.51
CA LEU A 80 6.24 11.57 14.09
C LEU A 80 6.76 12.95 13.67
N TYR A 81 6.31 14.01 14.34
CA TYR A 81 6.83 15.36 14.12
C TYR A 81 8.33 15.42 14.47
N ASP A 82 8.71 14.97 15.67
CA ASP A 82 10.08 15.03 16.15
C ASP A 82 11.01 14.16 15.30
N LYS A 83 10.56 12.96 14.90
CA LYS A 83 11.28 12.09 13.96
C LYS A 83 11.55 12.75 12.62
N VAL A 84 10.55 13.42 12.03
CA VAL A 84 10.72 14.11 10.73
C VAL A 84 11.59 15.34 10.88
N VAL A 85 11.46 16.12 11.96
CA VAL A 85 12.36 17.26 12.21
C VAL A 85 13.81 16.81 12.37
N ALA A 86 14.07 15.72 13.09
CA ALA A 86 15.39 15.12 13.17
C ALA A 86 15.91 14.68 11.79
N ALA A 87 15.06 14.02 10.98
CA ALA A 87 15.43 13.60 9.62
C ALA A 87 15.78 14.79 8.70
N LEU A 88 15.09 15.92 8.85
CA LEU A 88 15.32 17.13 8.06
C LEU A 88 16.70 17.76 8.29
N ALA A 89 17.34 17.52 9.44
CA ALA A 89 18.70 17.98 9.69
C ALA A 89 19.70 17.39 8.66
N ALA A 90 19.42 16.18 8.17
CA ALA A 90 20.23 15.49 7.17
C ALA A 90 19.59 15.47 5.77
N ALA A 91 18.56 16.28 5.50
CA ALA A 91 17.89 16.36 4.19
C ALA A 91 17.78 17.82 3.70
N PRO A 92 18.89 18.43 3.25
CA PRO A 92 18.96 19.86 2.99
C PRO A 92 18.17 20.34 1.76
N ASP A 93 17.74 19.42 0.89
CA ASP A 93 16.97 19.73 -0.32
C ASP A 93 15.47 19.95 -0.03
N VAL A 94 15.00 19.59 1.17
CA VAL A 94 13.59 19.78 1.55
C VAL A 94 13.36 21.24 1.93
N GLU A 95 12.62 21.99 1.12
CA GLU A 95 12.34 23.42 1.31
C GLU A 95 11.05 23.67 2.12
N THR A 96 10.13 22.71 2.11
CA THR A 96 8.79 22.88 2.73
C THR A 96 8.42 21.69 3.63
N LEU A 97 8.01 22.00 4.86
CA LEU A 97 7.38 21.08 5.80
C LEU A 97 5.89 21.40 5.91
N VAL A 98 5.04 20.47 5.51
CA VAL A 98 3.59 20.59 5.61
C VAL A 98 3.09 19.75 6.79
N LEU A 99 2.31 20.36 7.67
CA LEU A 99 1.84 19.77 8.91
C LEU A 99 0.33 19.49 8.85
N VAL A 100 -0.03 18.22 9.08
CA VAL A 100 -1.41 17.74 9.22
C VAL A 100 -1.77 17.66 10.70
N ASP A 101 -2.82 18.36 11.11
CA ASP A 101 -3.27 18.36 12.50
C ASP A 101 -4.30 17.25 12.76
N LEU A 102 -4.10 16.43 13.79
CA LEU A 102 -5.05 15.41 14.23
C LEU A 102 -6.17 15.98 15.13
N ALA A 103 -6.00 17.16 15.72
CA ALA A 103 -6.97 17.75 16.63
C ALA A 103 -8.40 17.92 16.06
N PRO A 104 -8.61 18.15 14.75
CA PRO A 104 -9.95 18.13 14.14
C PRO A 104 -10.66 16.77 14.22
N HIS A 105 -9.93 15.65 14.30
CA HIS A 105 -10.47 14.30 14.33
C HIS A 105 -10.82 13.80 15.73
N VAL A 106 -10.35 14.48 16.78
CA VAL A 106 -10.67 14.12 18.17
C VAL A 106 -12.10 14.57 18.49
N ARG A 107 -12.93 13.63 18.93
CA ARG A 107 -14.34 13.89 19.28
C ARG A 107 -14.53 14.19 20.78
N GLY A 108 -15.57 14.95 21.09
CA GLY A 108 -16.03 15.22 22.46
C GLY A 108 -15.07 16.05 23.31
N LEU A 109 -15.20 15.94 24.64
CA LEU A 109 -14.41 16.70 25.61
C LEU A 109 -12.89 16.44 25.50
N LYS A 110 -12.49 15.24 25.02
CA LYS A 110 -11.10 14.88 24.75
C LYS A 110 -10.41 15.84 23.77
N ARG A 111 -11.17 16.50 22.89
CA ARG A 111 -10.64 17.49 21.94
C ARG A 111 -10.02 18.68 22.64
N TRP A 112 -10.66 19.19 23.70
CA TRP A 112 -10.17 20.34 24.46
C TRP A 112 -8.89 19.99 25.22
N ALA A 113 -8.88 18.84 25.88
CA ALA A 113 -7.68 18.33 26.55
C ALA A 113 -6.51 18.12 25.56
N ALA A 114 -6.77 17.47 24.41
CA ALA A 114 -5.77 17.25 23.39
C ALA A 114 -5.19 18.58 22.85
N ARG A 115 -6.04 19.60 22.64
CA ARG A 115 -5.60 20.94 22.20
C ARG A 115 -4.77 21.68 23.25
N ALA A 116 -5.11 21.58 24.52
CA ALA A 116 -4.35 22.19 25.60
C ALA A 116 -2.93 21.59 25.66
N VAL A 117 -2.83 20.25 25.65
CA VAL A 117 -1.54 19.55 25.63
C VAL A 117 -0.77 19.87 24.35
N GLN A 118 -1.43 19.83 23.19
CA GLN A 118 -0.84 20.16 21.91
C GLN A 118 -0.28 21.59 21.86
N THR A 119 -0.95 22.57 22.48
CA THR A 119 -0.45 23.95 22.54
C THR A 119 0.87 24.02 23.30
N GLY A 120 0.99 23.29 24.41
CA GLY A 120 2.26 23.13 25.13
C GLY A 120 3.33 22.43 24.29
N MET A 121 2.97 21.36 23.57
CA MET A 121 3.89 20.65 22.67
C MET A 121 4.38 21.55 21.53
N ARG A 122 3.50 22.32 20.88
CA ARG A 122 3.90 23.26 19.81
C ARG A 122 4.85 24.35 20.31
N ARG A 123 4.72 24.78 21.57
CA ARG A 123 5.65 25.75 22.20
C ARG A 123 7.02 25.14 22.51
N ARG A 124 7.06 23.83 22.79
CA ARG A 124 8.29 23.07 23.11
C ARG A 124 8.86 22.30 21.92
N ALA A 125 8.17 22.35 20.78
CA ALA A 125 8.51 21.59 19.60
C ALA A 125 9.94 21.95 19.15
N VAL A 126 10.70 20.93 18.76
CA VAL A 126 12.04 21.14 18.23
C VAL A 126 11.93 22.11 17.05
N PRO A 127 12.67 23.23 17.08
CA PRO A 127 12.63 24.20 15.99
C PRO A 127 13.17 23.55 14.73
N VAL A 128 12.49 23.79 13.61
CA VAL A 128 13.00 23.39 12.30
C VAL A 128 14.22 24.22 11.92
N ARG A 129 15.04 23.70 10.98
CA ARG A 129 16.18 24.44 10.45
C ARG A 129 15.77 25.79 9.84
N ASN A 130 16.64 26.80 9.95
CA ASN A 130 16.41 28.12 9.36
C ASN A 130 16.21 28.02 7.84
N GLY A 131 15.26 28.82 7.31
CA GLY A 131 14.92 28.86 5.89
C GLY A 131 13.91 27.80 5.41
N LEU A 132 13.51 26.86 6.27
CA LEU A 132 12.45 25.90 5.96
C LEU A 132 11.06 26.54 6.07
N LYS A 133 10.24 26.44 5.03
CA LYS A 133 8.84 26.90 5.07
C LYS A 133 7.98 25.89 5.83
N VAL A 134 7.29 26.31 6.88
CA VAL A 134 6.36 25.46 7.64
C VAL A 134 4.92 25.85 7.35
N VAL A 135 4.10 24.89 6.92
CA VAL A 135 2.75 25.12 6.39
C VAL A 135 1.73 24.28 7.17
N ASP A 136 0.65 24.91 7.63
CA ASP A 136 -0.51 24.20 8.20
C ASP A 136 -1.44 23.73 7.07
N PHE A 137 -1.52 22.42 6.86
CA PHE A 137 -2.25 21.82 5.74
C PHE A 137 -3.71 22.26 5.73
N GLY A 138 -4.44 22.03 6.82
CA GLY A 138 -5.88 22.27 6.89
C GLY A 138 -6.24 23.75 6.75
N ARG A 139 -5.40 24.66 7.27
CA ARG A 139 -5.60 26.11 7.13
C ARG A 139 -5.40 26.57 5.69
N VAL A 140 -4.34 26.12 5.02
CA VAL A 140 -4.02 26.56 3.65
C VAL A 140 -4.95 25.91 2.64
N LEU A 141 -5.28 24.62 2.81
CA LEU A 141 -6.18 23.87 1.92
C LEU A 141 -7.51 24.60 1.69
N LYS A 142 -8.11 25.14 2.76
CA LYS A 142 -9.37 25.88 2.71
C LYS A 142 -9.33 27.17 1.88
N ARG A 143 -8.14 27.73 1.67
CA ARG A 143 -7.93 28.96 0.87
C ARG A 143 -7.65 28.66 -0.60
N MET A 144 -7.31 27.42 -0.93
CA MET A 144 -7.00 27.02 -2.30
C MET A 144 -8.28 26.92 -3.14
N LYS A 145 -8.16 27.19 -4.44
CA LYS A 145 -9.25 26.93 -5.39
C LYS A 145 -9.50 25.44 -5.51
N ALA A 146 -10.76 25.07 -5.77
CA ALA A 146 -11.21 23.69 -5.79
C ALA A 146 -11.70 23.22 -7.17
N ASP A 147 -11.99 24.18 -8.06
CA ASP A 147 -12.59 24.00 -9.37
C ASP A 147 -11.54 23.77 -10.47
N ARG A 148 -10.29 24.22 -10.28
CA ARG A 148 -9.20 24.07 -11.25
C ARG A 148 -7.82 24.04 -10.60
N LEU A 149 -6.85 23.51 -11.34
CA LEU A 149 -5.43 23.56 -10.96
C LEU A 149 -4.85 24.94 -11.29
N ASP A 150 -4.35 25.65 -10.28
CA ASP A 150 -3.69 26.95 -10.44
C ASP A 150 -2.40 26.83 -11.28
N SER A 151 -1.78 25.64 -11.30
CA SER A 151 -0.61 25.35 -12.13
C SER A 151 -0.92 25.28 -13.63
N GLY A 152 -2.19 25.18 -14.02
CA GLY A 152 -2.61 24.90 -15.40
C GLY A 152 -2.15 23.54 -15.92
N ARG A 153 -1.59 22.67 -15.07
CA ARG A 153 -1.02 21.39 -15.48
C ARG A 153 -2.12 20.45 -15.96
N THR A 154 -1.83 19.76 -17.07
CA THR A 154 -2.58 18.59 -17.52
C THR A 154 -1.62 17.38 -17.46
N PRO A 155 -1.67 16.56 -16.39
CA PRO A 155 -0.76 15.43 -16.24
C PRO A 155 -0.82 14.48 -17.44
N LYS A 156 0.34 14.13 -18.01
CA LYS A 156 0.39 13.20 -19.13
C LYS A 156 0.48 11.75 -18.62
N PRO A 157 -0.04 10.75 -19.36
CA PRO A 157 -0.01 9.34 -18.95
C PRO A 157 1.40 8.81 -18.55
N GLN A 158 2.44 9.33 -19.19
CA GLN A 158 3.85 8.95 -19.03
C GLN A 158 4.59 9.76 -17.95
N ASP A 159 3.97 10.83 -17.43
CA ASP A 159 4.56 11.57 -16.33
C ASP A 159 4.64 10.64 -15.11
N THR A 160 5.71 10.79 -14.33
CA THR A 160 5.82 10.07 -13.05
C THR A 160 4.75 10.61 -12.11
N ALA A 161 3.91 9.73 -11.60
CA ALA A 161 2.91 10.07 -10.60
C ALA A 161 3.52 9.89 -9.20
N SER A 162 4.13 8.73 -8.97
CA SER A 162 4.64 8.38 -7.65
C SER A 162 5.92 7.56 -7.69
N ILE A 163 6.54 7.50 -6.52
CA ILE A 163 7.66 6.65 -6.19
C ILE A 163 7.30 5.89 -4.92
N PHE A 164 7.57 4.60 -4.87
CA PHE A 164 7.39 3.79 -3.66
C PHE A 164 8.67 3.04 -3.32
N GLY A 165 9.00 3.00 -2.04
CA GLY A 165 10.12 2.20 -1.54
C GLY A 165 9.81 0.71 -1.65
N THR A 166 10.78 -0.08 -2.12
CA THR A 166 10.71 -1.55 -2.15
C THR A 166 11.76 -2.14 -1.24
N GLY A 167 11.36 -3.17 -0.50
CA GLY A 167 12.21 -3.81 0.51
C GLY A 167 13.42 -4.49 -0.14
N GLY A 168 14.60 -4.14 0.36
CA GLY A 168 15.83 -4.94 0.24
C GLY A 168 16.25 -5.37 1.64
N THR A 169 16.64 -6.63 1.81
CA THR A 169 17.15 -7.15 3.09
C THR A 169 18.55 -6.63 3.43
N THR A 170 19.20 -5.96 2.48
CA THR A 170 20.52 -5.34 2.63
C THR A 170 20.58 -4.04 1.81
N GLY A 171 20.93 -2.91 2.44
CA GLY A 171 21.13 -1.60 1.78
C GLY A 171 19.92 -0.66 1.75
N SER A 172 20.12 0.54 1.21
CA SER A 172 19.08 1.57 1.06
C SER A 172 17.89 1.05 0.23
N PRO A 173 16.63 1.37 0.61
CA PRO A 173 15.46 0.89 -0.13
C PRO A 173 15.49 1.29 -1.59
N LYS A 174 15.12 0.37 -2.48
CA LYS A 174 15.01 0.68 -3.91
C LYS A 174 13.76 1.52 -4.14
N LEU A 175 13.83 2.48 -5.07
CA LEU A 175 12.72 3.36 -5.39
C LEU A 175 12.06 2.93 -6.71
N ALA A 176 10.84 2.40 -6.63
CA ALA A 176 10.05 2.00 -7.79
C ALA A 176 9.22 3.20 -8.28
N ARG A 177 9.53 3.69 -9.48
CA ARG A 177 8.81 4.79 -10.15
C ARG A 177 7.58 4.25 -10.86
N ARG A 178 6.47 4.99 -10.77
CA ARG A 178 5.19 4.66 -11.44
C ARG A 178 4.69 5.88 -12.20
N THR A 179 4.12 5.66 -13.38
CA THR A 179 3.47 6.72 -14.15
C THR A 179 1.98 6.80 -13.86
N HIS A 180 1.34 7.93 -14.19
CA HIS A 180 -0.13 8.04 -14.09
C HIS A 180 -0.85 6.93 -14.85
N ALA A 181 -0.36 6.58 -16.06
CA ALA A 181 -0.91 5.48 -16.85
C ALA A 181 -0.82 4.13 -16.12
N ASN A 182 0.30 3.88 -15.42
CA ASN A 182 0.47 2.64 -14.68
C ASN A 182 -0.59 2.51 -13.58
N GLU A 183 -0.79 3.57 -12.80
CA GLU A 183 -1.73 3.60 -11.68
C GLU A 183 -3.18 3.48 -12.15
N VAL A 184 -3.59 4.31 -13.11
CA VAL A 184 -4.95 4.28 -13.67
C VAL A 184 -5.24 2.93 -14.32
N ALA A 185 -4.30 2.37 -15.10
CA ALA A 185 -4.50 1.06 -15.71
C ALA A 185 -4.59 -0.04 -14.64
N ASN A 186 -3.70 -0.06 -13.65
CA ASN A 186 -3.72 -1.07 -12.59
C ASN A 186 -5.03 -1.03 -11.78
N ALA A 187 -5.47 0.18 -11.40
CA ALA A 187 -6.73 0.38 -10.69
C ALA A 187 -7.93 -0.05 -11.54
N TRP A 188 -7.97 0.36 -12.80
CA TRP A 188 -9.04 -0.03 -13.71
C TRP A 188 -9.10 -1.54 -13.92
N MET A 189 -7.98 -2.20 -14.25
CA MET A 189 -7.94 -3.65 -14.48
C MET A 189 -8.30 -4.43 -13.20
N SER A 190 -7.80 -3.98 -12.04
CA SER A 190 -8.10 -4.60 -10.74
C SER A 190 -9.57 -4.42 -10.35
N SER A 191 -10.15 -3.25 -10.62
CA SER A 191 -11.56 -2.97 -10.36
C SER A 191 -12.48 -3.94 -11.10
N ARG A 192 -12.13 -4.35 -12.32
CA ARG A 192 -12.91 -5.34 -13.10
C ARG A 192 -12.97 -6.72 -12.46
N MET A 193 -11.98 -7.07 -11.64
CA MET A 193 -11.94 -8.36 -10.94
C MET A 193 -12.91 -8.42 -9.76
N ILE A 194 -13.35 -7.27 -9.23
CA ILE A 194 -14.13 -7.14 -7.99
C ILE A 194 -15.39 -6.28 -8.13
N ALA A 195 -15.72 -5.82 -9.34
CA ALA A 195 -16.78 -4.83 -9.59
C ALA A 195 -18.19 -5.30 -9.25
N SER A 196 -18.44 -6.61 -9.16
CA SER A 196 -19.75 -7.15 -8.75
C SER A 196 -20.02 -7.03 -7.26
N GLY A 197 -18.99 -6.85 -6.44
CA GLY A 197 -19.11 -6.70 -4.99
C GLY A 197 -18.86 -5.28 -4.48
N LEU A 198 -18.42 -4.35 -5.34
CA LEU A 198 -18.08 -2.98 -4.98
C LEU A 198 -18.58 -2.00 -6.04
N GLY A 199 -19.12 -0.87 -5.58
CA GLY A 199 -19.62 0.19 -6.44
C GLY A 199 -20.07 1.40 -5.63
N ALA A 200 -20.83 2.29 -6.27
CA ALA A 200 -21.53 3.35 -5.58
C ALA A 200 -22.46 2.79 -4.49
N GLY A 201 -22.41 3.36 -3.29
CA GLY A 201 -23.23 2.94 -2.15
C GLY A 201 -22.68 1.74 -1.35
N THR A 202 -21.53 1.16 -1.74
CA THR A 202 -20.83 0.17 -0.92
C THR A 202 -19.70 0.82 -0.11
N THR A 203 -19.29 0.16 0.98
CA THR A 203 -18.19 0.62 1.84
C THR A 203 -16.99 -0.34 1.77
N PHE A 204 -15.79 0.15 1.48
CA PHE A 204 -14.54 -0.62 1.52
C PHE A 204 -13.71 -0.20 2.72
N PHE A 205 -13.40 -1.13 3.63
CA PHE A 205 -12.55 -0.85 4.78
C PHE A 205 -11.06 -0.81 4.40
N SER A 206 -10.42 0.33 4.61
CA SER A 206 -9.00 0.59 4.38
C SER A 206 -8.24 0.54 5.71
N GLY A 207 -7.74 -0.65 6.07
CA GLY A 207 -6.93 -0.87 7.26
C GLY A 207 -5.44 -1.09 6.99
N LEU A 208 -5.04 -1.28 5.73
CA LEU A 208 -3.63 -1.41 5.34
C LEU A 208 -2.98 -0.03 5.15
N PRO A 209 -1.66 0.10 5.36
CA PRO A 209 -1.01 1.40 5.29
C PRO A 209 -1.02 2.02 3.90
N LEU A 210 -1.26 3.33 3.80
CA LEU A 210 -1.26 4.08 2.53
C LEU A 210 0.15 4.30 1.95
N PHE A 211 1.21 4.09 2.75
CA PHE A 211 2.57 4.04 2.22
C PHE A 211 2.90 2.72 1.51
N HIS A 212 2.01 1.74 1.59
CA HIS A 212 2.13 0.48 0.85
C HIS A 212 1.18 0.49 -0.34
N VAL A 213 1.64 -0.02 -1.49
CA VAL A 213 0.88 0.05 -2.75
C VAL A 213 -0.49 -0.61 -2.68
N ASN A 214 -0.68 -1.64 -1.83
CA ASN A 214 -1.99 -2.22 -1.57
C ASN A 214 -2.97 -1.19 -1.00
N GLY A 215 -2.61 -0.46 0.06
CA GLY A 215 -3.48 0.56 0.67
C GLY A 215 -3.77 1.71 -0.29
N ALA A 216 -2.76 2.17 -1.03
CA ALA A 216 -2.91 3.25 -2.01
C ALA A 216 -3.78 2.84 -3.22
N MET A 217 -3.56 1.64 -3.77
CA MET A 217 -4.19 1.22 -5.03
C MET A 217 -5.47 0.42 -4.84
N VAL A 218 -5.47 -0.60 -3.98
CA VAL A 218 -6.60 -1.55 -3.84
C VAL A 218 -7.74 -0.93 -3.06
N THR A 219 -7.46 -0.45 -1.84
CA THR A 219 -8.46 0.21 -0.98
C THR A 219 -8.52 1.73 -1.18
N GLY A 220 -7.71 2.27 -2.09
CA GLY A 220 -7.71 3.68 -2.50
C GLY A 220 -8.18 3.86 -3.94
N LEU A 221 -7.27 4.03 -4.90
CA LEU A 221 -7.62 4.44 -6.27
C LEU A 221 -8.63 3.52 -6.96
N SER A 222 -8.53 2.19 -6.79
CA SER A 222 -9.50 1.24 -7.36
C SER A 222 -10.89 1.38 -6.72
N ALA A 223 -10.96 1.61 -5.42
CA ALA A 223 -12.20 1.85 -4.70
C ALA A 223 -12.86 3.16 -5.16
N PHE A 224 -12.08 4.23 -5.31
CA PHE A 224 -12.58 5.51 -5.82
C PHE A 224 -13.05 5.43 -7.27
N LEU A 225 -12.36 4.66 -8.11
CA LEU A 225 -12.78 4.43 -9.50
C LEU A 225 -14.15 3.73 -9.59
N LEU A 226 -14.47 2.85 -8.64
CA LEU A 226 -15.77 2.18 -8.53
C LEU A 226 -16.86 3.06 -7.89
N GLY A 227 -16.51 4.26 -7.39
CA GLY A 227 -17.43 5.12 -6.65
C GLY A 227 -17.72 4.63 -5.23
N THR A 228 -16.90 3.71 -4.71
CA THR A 228 -17.06 3.11 -3.39
C THR A 228 -16.66 4.07 -2.28
N HIS A 229 -17.40 4.05 -1.16
CA HIS A 229 -17.05 4.78 0.05
C HIS A 229 -15.90 4.08 0.77
N VAL A 230 -14.77 4.77 0.98
CA VAL A 230 -13.62 4.20 1.69
C VAL A 230 -13.71 4.55 3.17
N LEU A 231 -13.91 3.54 4.01
CA LEU A 231 -13.84 3.67 5.46
C LEU A 231 -12.39 3.45 5.90
N ILE A 232 -11.70 4.53 6.21
CA ILE A 232 -10.34 4.47 6.75
C ILE A 232 -10.40 4.02 8.20
N GLY A 233 -9.56 3.05 8.56
CA GLY A 233 -9.38 2.65 9.95
C GLY A 233 -8.76 3.76 10.82
N THR A 234 -8.25 3.38 11.99
CA THR A 234 -7.46 4.31 12.81
C THR A 234 -6.19 4.77 12.06
N PRO A 235 -5.46 5.80 12.53
CA PRO A 235 -4.18 6.18 11.95
C PRO A 235 -3.18 5.01 11.80
N GLN A 236 -3.23 4.03 12.71
CA GLN A 236 -2.42 2.81 12.69
C GLN A 236 -3.06 1.66 11.88
N GLY A 237 -4.21 1.89 11.25
CA GLY A 237 -4.95 0.88 10.50
C GLY A 237 -5.37 -0.29 11.38
N PHE A 238 -5.09 -1.52 10.94
CA PHE A 238 -5.30 -2.74 11.72
C PHE A 238 -4.43 -2.84 12.99
N ARG A 239 -3.34 -2.06 13.11
CA ARG A 239 -2.52 -2.02 14.32
C ARG A 239 -3.08 -1.10 15.41
N GLY A 240 -4.16 -0.36 15.11
CA GLY A 240 -4.83 0.47 16.10
C GLY A 240 -5.44 -0.38 17.21
N ALA A 241 -5.32 0.09 18.45
CA ALA A 241 -5.87 -0.58 19.61
C ALA A 241 -7.39 -0.84 19.44
N GLY A 242 -7.80 -2.09 19.66
CA GLY A 242 -9.19 -2.53 19.57
C GLY A 242 -9.76 -2.68 18.16
N VAL A 243 -9.02 -2.36 17.09
CA VAL A 243 -9.54 -2.47 15.71
C VAL A 243 -9.78 -3.92 15.32
N ILE A 244 -8.82 -4.82 15.60
CA ILE A 244 -8.96 -6.25 15.30
C ILE A 244 -10.03 -6.87 16.20
N ASP A 245 -10.01 -6.55 17.50
CA ASP A 245 -10.93 -7.15 18.47
C ASP A 245 -12.39 -6.80 18.19
N ARG A 246 -12.64 -5.59 17.67
CA ARG A 246 -13.97 -5.09 17.32
C ARG A 246 -14.23 -5.10 15.81
N PHE A 247 -13.42 -5.80 15.01
CA PHE A 247 -13.51 -5.71 13.56
C PHE A 247 -14.89 -6.10 13.04
N TRP A 248 -15.47 -7.19 13.54
CA TRP A 248 -16.80 -7.65 13.13
C TRP A 248 -17.90 -6.65 13.49
N GLU A 249 -17.81 -6.03 14.67
CA GLU A 249 -18.70 -4.94 15.08
C GLU A 249 -18.59 -3.72 14.17
N ILE A 250 -17.36 -3.28 13.86
CA ILE A 250 -17.08 -2.17 12.94
C ILE A 250 -17.63 -2.48 11.55
N ALA A 251 -17.40 -3.70 11.06
CA ALA A 251 -17.87 -4.15 9.75
C ALA A 251 -19.39 -4.14 9.66
N ALA A 252 -20.09 -4.64 10.68
CA ALA A 252 -21.55 -4.62 10.75
C ALA A 252 -22.10 -3.18 10.85
N HIS A 253 -21.57 -2.37 11.77
CA HIS A 253 -22.04 -1.01 12.01
C HIS A 253 -21.91 -0.11 10.76
N HIS A 254 -20.78 -0.21 10.07
CA HIS A 254 -20.52 0.59 8.87
C HIS A 254 -20.90 -0.11 7.56
N ARG A 255 -21.53 -1.30 7.64
CA ARG A 255 -21.98 -2.08 6.49
C ARG A 255 -20.86 -2.30 5.47
N VAL A 256 -19.69 -2.69 5.97
CA VAL A 256 -18.49 -2.91 5.16
C VAL A 256 -18.76 -4.03 4.16
N ALA A 257 -18.51 -3.75 2.89
CA ALA A 257 -18.69 -4.68 1.77
C ALA A 257 -17.44 -5.51 1.49
N ALA A 258 -16.27 -4.91 1.68
CA ALA A 258 -14.99 -5.61 1.55
C ALA A 258 -13.91 -4.99 2.44
N PHE A 259 -12.82 -5.72 2.64
CA PHE A 259 -11.57 -5.23 3.23
C PHE A 259 -10.36 -5.90 2.56
N SER A 260 -9.18 -5.30 2.71
CA SER A 260 -7.91 -5.88 2.23
C SER A 260 -7.01 -6.16 3.42
N GLY A 261 -6.27 -7.27 3.36
CA GLY A 261 -5.49 -7.79 4.48
C GLY A 261 -4.29 -8.62 4.05
N VAL A 262 -3.56 -9.09 5.06
CA VAL A 262 -2.45 -10.04 4.94
C VAL A 262 -2.80 -11.30 5.72
N PRO A 263 -2.19 -12.48 5.46
CA PRO A 263 -2.59 -13.73 6.10
C PRO A 263 -2.69 -13.66 7.63
N THR A 264 -1.75 -12.98 8.30
CA THR A 264 -1.74 -12.82 9.76
C THR A 264 -2.97 -12.07 10.29
N LEU A 265 -3.54 -11.15 9.51
CA LEU A 265 -4.80 -10.49 9.86
C LEU A 265 -5.96 -11.48 9.82
N PHE A 266 -6.07 -12.29 8.76
CA PHE A 266 -7.14 -13.29 8.64
C PHE A 266 -7.07 -14.31 9.79
N SER A 267 -5.87 -14.75 10.15
CA SER A 267 -5.66 -15.61 11.33
C SER A 267 -6.10 -14.93 12.63
N ALA A 268 -5.80 -13.64 12.80
CA ALA A 268 -6.23 -12.89 13.98
C ALA A 268 -7.76 -12.74 14.03
N LEU A 269 -8.40 -12.39 12.92
CA LEU A 269 -9.86 -12.24 12.84
C LEU A 269 -10.61 -13.55 13.10
N LEU A 270 -10.05 -14.69 12.72
CA LEU A 270 -10.64 -16.02 13.00
C LEU A 270 -10.80 -16.34 14.48
N GLN A 271 -9.96 -15.77 15.35
CA GLN A 271 -10.04 -16.02 16.79
C GLN A 271 -10.99 -15.03 17.49
N ARG A 272 -11.79 -14.26 16.74
CA ARG A 272 -12.74 -13.26 17.25
C ARG A 272 -14.15 -13.74 16.90
N PRO A 273 -15.12 -13.66 17.83
CA PRO A 273 -16.46 -14.18 17.60
C PRO A 273 -17.16 -13.40 16.49
N VAL A 274 -17.66 -14.13 15.49
CA VAL A 274 -18.48 -13.57 14.40
C VAL A 274 -19.95 -13.46 14.82
N ALA A 275 -20.39 -14.35 15.72
CA ALA A 275 -21.77 -14.42 16.18
C ALA A 275 -22.25 -13.10 16.81
N GLY A 276 -23.48 -12.69 16.48
CA GLY A 276 -24.06 -11.43 16.97
C GLY A 276 -23.82 -10.22 16.09
N HIS A 277 -23.14 -10.37 14.94
CA HIS A 277 -22.90 -9.29 13.99
C HIS A 277 -23.58 -9.56 12.64
N ASP A 278 -24.31 -8.58 12.10
CA ASP A 278 -24.87 -8.64 10.75
C ASP A 278 -23.76 -8.35 9.72
N LEU A 279 -23.21 -9.43 9.14
CA LEU A 279 -22.20 -9.37 8.09
C LEU A 279 -22.78 -9.60 6.69
N SER A 280 -24.10 -9.50 6.50
CA SER A 280 -24.77 -9.72 5.20
C SER A 280 -24.23 -8.86 4.06
N ARG A 281 -23.57 -7.74 4.38
CA ARG A 281 -22.92 -6.85 3.41
C ARG A 281 -21.48 -7.23 3.10
N LEU A 282 -20.78 -7.91 4.01
CA LEU A 282 -19.38 -8.25 3.86
C LEU A 282 -19.20 -9.41 2.89
N ALA A 283 -19.05 -9.09 1.62
CA ALA A 283 -19.02 -10.07 0.54
C ALA A 283 -17.67 -10.78 0.43
N PHE A 284 -16.56 -10.05 0.59
CA PHE A 284 -15.23 -10.63 0.44
C PHE A 284 -14.11 -9.87 1.17
N GLY A 285 -13.04 -10.58 1.51
CA GLY A 285 -11.74 -10.02 1.90
C GLY A 285 -10.70 -10.26 0.81
N ILE A 286 -9.81 -9.30 0.57
CA ILE A 286 -8.67 -9.49 -0.33
C ILE A 286 -7.44 -9.86 0.51
N CYS A 287 -6.75 -10.94 0.16
CA CYS A 287 -5.49 -11.32 0.79
C CYS A 287 -4.32 -11.12 -0.19
N GLY A 288 -3.27 -10.46 0.25
CA GLY A 288 -2.04 -10.32 -0.52
C GLY A 288 -0.80 -10.15 0.37
N ALA A 289 0.29 -9.69 -0.25
CA ALA A 289 1.63 -9.48 0.34
C ALA A 289 2.37 -10.75 0.81
N ALA A 290 1.65 -11.81 1.22
CA ALA A 290 2.22 -13.11 1.51
C ALA A 290 1.23 -14.22 1.11
N PRO A 291 1.73 -15.44 0.79
CA PRO A 291 0.86 -16.58 0.49
C PRO A 291 -0.02 -16.93 1.68
N MET A 292 -1.29 -17.23 1.40
CA MET A 292 -2.22 -17.78 2.40
C MET A 292 -2.20 -19.31 2.34
N SER A 293 -2.25 -20.00 3.49
CA SER A 293 -2.36 -21.46 3.47
C SER A 293 -3.79 -21.88 3.07
N PRO A 294 -3.95 -22.97 2.30
CA PRO A 294 -5.26 -23.53 1.98
C PRO A 294 -6.15 -23.74 3.19
N GLU A 295 -5.57 -24.17 4.31
CA GLU A 295 -6.27 -24.45 5.56
C GLU A 295 -6.80 -23.17 6.20
N LEU A 296 -6.00 -22.09 6.21
CA LEU A 296 -6.42 -20.80 6.74
C LEU A 296 -7.56 -20.20 5.89
N LEU A 297 -7.44 -20.28 4.57
CA LEU A 297 -8.46 -19.85 3.63
C LEU A 297 -9.79 -20.57 3.90
N ASP A 298 -9.75 -21.89 3.88
CA ASP A 298 -10.90 -22.76 4.07
C ASP A 298 -11.57 -22.54 5.43
N GLN A 299 -10.78 -22.48 6.51
CA GLN A 299 -11.29 -22.19 7.85
C GLN A 299 -11.95 -20.80 7.92
N PHE A 300 -11.31 -19.76 7.36
CA PHE A 300 -11.86 -18.41 7.35
C PHE A 300 -13.23 -18.36 6.66
N GLN A 301 -13.35 -18.95 5.47
CA GLN A 301 -14.60 -18.93 4.71
C GLN A 301 -15.71 -19.74 5.40
N ARG A 302 -15.39 -20.91 5.98
CA ARG A 302 -16.38 -21.71 6.72
C ARG A 302 -16.88 -21.02 7.98
N THR A 303 -16.00 -20.38 8.73
CA THR A 303 -16.36 -19.74 10.01
C THR A 303 -17.10 -18.42 9.81
N THR A 304 -16.72 -17.64 8.79
CA THR A 304 -17.23 -16.27 8.60
C THR A 304 -18.29 -16.16 7.50
N GLY A 305 -18.35 -17.12 6.57
CA GLY A 305 -19.14 -17.02 5.34
C GLY A 305 -18.57 -16.04 4.29
N VAL A 306 -17.47 -15.34 4.60
CA VAL A 306 -16.88 -14.31 3.75
C VAL A 306 -15.89 -14.94 2.77
N LYS A 307 -16.04 -14.67 1.47
CA LYS A 307 -15.08 -15.12 0.45
C LYS A 307 -13.72 -14.45 0.62
N VAL A 308 -12.63 -15.15 0.32
CA VAL A 308 -11.30 -14.55 0.33
C VAL A 308 -10.68 -14.60 -1.06
N LEU A 309 -10.34 -13.43 -1.59
CA LEU A 309 -9.68 -13.27 -2.89
C LEU A 309 -8.19 -13.12 -2.68
N GLU A 310 -7.45 -14.20 -2.89
CA GLU A 310 -5.99 -14.15 -2.90
C GLU A 310 -5.48 -13.47 -4.18
N GLY A 311 -4.49 -12.59 -4.03
CA GLY A 311 -3.85 -11.88 -5.12
C GLY A 311 -2.34 -11.73 -4.94
N TYR A 312 -1.64 -11.71 -6.07
CA TYR A 312 -0.21 -11.46 -6.15
C TYR A 312 0.08 -10.10 -6.76
N GLY A 313 1.10 -9.45 -6.22
CA GLY A 313 1.43 -8.10 -6.56
C GLY A 313 2.84 -7.71 -6.14
N LEU A 314 3.31 -6.62 -6.70
CA LEU A 314 4.63 -6.04 -6.43
C LEU A 314 4.60 -4.55 -6.78
N THR A 315 5.35 -3.76 -6.02
CA THR A 315 5.44 -2.31 -6.21
C THR A 315 5.92 -1.96 -7.63
N GLU A 316 6.87 -2.72 -8.17
CA GLU A 316 7.44 -2.53 -9.51
C GLU A 316 6.43 -2.76 -10.64
N ALA A 317 5.35 -3.50 -10.37
CA ALA A 317 4.23 -3.71 -11.29
C ALA A 317 3.01 -2.87 -10.88
N THR A 318 3.25 -1.74 -10.21
CA THR A 318 2.25 -0.81 -9.66
C THR A 318 1.59 -1.29 -8.38
N CYS A 319 0.90 -2.43 -8.42
CA CYS A 319 0.35 -3.09 -7.25
C CYS A 319 -0.04 -4.52 -7.59
N VAL A 320 -1.18 -4.73 -8.26
CA VAL A 320 -1.73 -6.07 -8.50
C VAL A 320 -1.27 -6.61 -9.85
N ALA A 321 -0.83 -7.87 -9.88
CA ALA A 321 -0.45 -8.59 -11.09
C ALA A 321 -1.42 -9.73 -11.42
N SER A 322 -1.94 -10.40 -10.40
CA SER A 322 -2.98 -11.41 -10.53
C SER A 322 -3.86 -11.44 -9.30
N VAL A 323 -5.12 -11.84 -9.46
CA VAL A 323 -6.07 -11.98 -8.35
C VAL A 323 -7.20 -12.92 -8.76
N HIS A 324 -7.81 -13.57 -7.77
CA HIS A 324 -9.08 -14.26 -8.00
C HIS A 324 -10.19 -13.26 -8.35
N ALA A 325 -10.93 -13.52 -9.42
CA ALA A 325 -12.14 -12.77 -9.72
C ALA A 325 -13.24 -13.13 -8.71
N LEU A 326 -14.02 -12.15 -8.26
CA LEU A 326 -15.06 -12.35 -7.25
C LEU A 326 -16.13 -13.37 -7.68
N ASP A 327 -16.54 -13.30 -8.95
CA ASP A 327 -17.52 -14.21 -9.56
C ASP A 327 -16.88 -15.39 -10.29
N GLY A 328 -15.55 -15.52 -10.19
CA GLY A 328 -14.79 -16.57 -10.84
C GLY A 328 -14.60 -17.81 -9.96
N VAL A 329 -14.07 -18.87 -10.56
CA VAL A 329 -13.60 -20.04 -9.83
C VAL A 329 -12.37 -19.68 -9.00
N GLN A 330 -12.48 -19.83 -7.68
CA GLN A 330 -11.35 -19.69 -6.77
C GLN A 330 -10.54 -20.99 -6.75
N LYS A 331 -9.35 -20.97 -7.34
CA LYS A 331 -8.44 -22.12 -7.31
C LYS A 331 -7.55 -21.99 -6.07
N ILE A 332 -7.91 -22.74 -5.02
CA ILE A 332 -7.17 -22.78 -3.75
C ILE A 332 -5.69 -23.13 -4.01
N GLY A 333 -4.79 -22.41 -3.33
CA GLY A 333 -3.34 -22.53 -3.53
C GLY A 333 -2.81 -21.85 -4.79
N SER A 334 -3.60 -20.98 -5.42
CA SER A 334 -3.17 -20.14 -6.53
C SER A 334 -3.42 -18.66 -6.23
N VAL A 335 -2.78 -17.78 -7.01
CA VAL A 335 -2.91 -16.31 -6.88
C VAL A 335 -3.89 -15.72 -7.91
N GLY A 336 -4.83 -16.56 -8.36
CA GLY A 336 -5.85 -16.23 -9.34
C GLY A 336 -5.33 -15.99 -10.76
N LEU A 337 -6.09 -15.19 -11.52
CA LEU A 337 -5.84 -14.91 -12.92
C LEU A 337 -5.00 -13.63 -13.06
N PRO A 338 -4.11 -13.55 -14.08
CA PRO A 338 -3.52 -12.27 -14.48
C PRO A 338 -4.59 -11.21 -14.66
N LEU A 339 -4.29 -9.97 -14.29
CA LEU A 339 -5.20 -8.87 -14.60
C LEU A 339 -5.45 -8.80 -16.12
N PRO A 340 -6.64 -8.34 -16.55
CA PRO A 340 -6.94 -8.11 -17.95
C PRO A 340 -5.80 -7.35 -18.64
N PHE A 341 -5.45 -7.69 -19.88
CA PHE A 341 -4.37 -7.04 -20.64
C PHE A 341 -2.94 -7.17 -20.07
N GLN A 342 -2.74 -7.80 -18.91
CA GLN A 342 -1.39 -8.12 -18.43
C GLN A 342 -0.88 -9.44 -18.99
N THR A 343 0.35 -9.43 -19.49
CA THR A 343 1.05 -10.65 -19.91
C THR A 343 1.95 -11.14 -18.80
N VAL A 344 1.67 -12.34 -18.30
CA VAL A 344 2.48 -13.04 -17.31
C VAL A 344 3.26 -14.16 -17.99
N ARG A 345 4.55 -14.29 -17.65
CA ARG A 345 5.38 -15.42 -18.07
C ARG A 345 6.03 -16.07 -16.86
N ILE A 346 6.04 -17.40 -16.88
CA ILE A 346 6.78 -18.21 -15.93
C ILE A 346 8.10 -18.59 -16.60
N ALA A 347 9.21 -18.34 -15.90
CA ALA A 347 10.52 -18.80 -16.34
C ALA A 347 11.17 -19.59 -15.21
N ILE A 348 11.74 -20.74 -15.56
CA ILE A 348 12.73 -21.41 -14.72
C ILE A 348 14.02 -20.63 -14.94
N LEU A 349 14.71 -20.24 -13.88
CA LEU A 349 16.03 -19.62 -14.00
C LEU A 349 17.09 -20.69 -13.79
N ASP A 350 18.17 -20.64 -14.58
CA ASP A 350 19.35 -21.41 -14.24
C ASP A 350 20.04 -20.83 -12.99
N GLY A 351 21.04 -21.54 -12.44
CA GLY A 351 21.82 -21.09 -11.28
C GLY A 351 22.55 -19.75 -11.48
N ARG A 352 22.55 -19.19 -12.70
CA ARG A 352 23.15 -17.90 -13.07
C ARG A 352 22.09 -16.83 -13.38
N GLY A 353 20.80 -17.12 -13.21
CA GLY A 353 19.70 -16.18 -13.48
C GLY A 353 19.35 -16.02 -14.97
N GLY A 354 19.94 -16.83 -15.86
CA GLY A 354 19.61 -16.91 -17.28
C GLY A 354 18.25 -17.58 -17.52
N ARG A 355 17.61 -17.22 -18.65
CA ARG A 355 16.44 -17.97 -19.15
C ARG A 355 16.96 -19.19 -19.91
N PRO A 356 16.60 -20.42 -19.56
CA PRO A 356 16.80 -21.56 -20.44
C PRO A 356 16.09 -21.31 -21.76
N ASN A 357 16.79 -21.49 -22.88
CA ASN A 357 16.17 -21.47 -24.19
C ASN A 357 15.24 -22.69 -24.33
N SER A 358 13.93 -22.44 -24.42
CA SER A 358 12.88 -23.14 -25.21
C SER A 358 11.55 -23.30 -24.46
N PRO A 359 10.38 -23.04 -25.09
CA PRO A 359 9.06 -23.40 -24.56
C PRO A 359 8.75 -24.87 -24.88
N GLY A 360 8.93 -25.77 -23.91
CA GLY A 360 8.52 -27.17 -24.02
C GLY A 360 7.06 -27.35 -23.60
N ARG A 361 6.24 -27.88 -24.53
CA ARG A 361 4.90 -28.42 -24.28
C ARG A 361 4.97 -29.38 -23.07
N CYS A 362 4.05 -29.26 -22.12
CA CYS A 362 3.99 -30.13 -20.94
C CYS A 362 3.71 -31.56 -21.41
N SER A 363 4.71 -32.45 -21.35
CA SER A 363 4.55 -33.89 -21.53
C SER A 363 5.20 -34.61 -20.36
N ASP A 364 4.45 -35.57 -19.83
CA ASP A 364 4.72 -36.37 -18.64
C ASP A 364 6.13 -37.00 -18.60
N ARG A 365 6.83 -36.84 -17.46
CA ARG A 365 7.43 -37.92 -16.65
C ARG A 365 8.17 -37.37 -15.42
N PRO A 366 8.28 -38.17 -14.33
CA PRO A 366 8.77 -37.71 -13.03
C PRO A 366 10.28 -37.98 -12.89
N GLU A 367 11.08 -37.00 -12.45
CA GLU A 367 12.35 -37.21 -11.72
C GLU A 367 13.09 -35.88 -11.43
N GLY A 368 13.56 -35.70 -10.19
CA GLY A 368 14.71 -34.84 -9.86
C GLY A 368 14.44 -33.47 -9.18
N PRO A 369 15.23 -33.06 -8.16
CA PRO A 369 14.76 -32.13 -7.14
C PRO A 369 15.21 -30.66 -7.37
N HIS A 370 14.48 -29.72 -6.77
CA HIS A 370 14.72 -28.27 -6.72
C HIS A 370 14.53 -27.49 -8.03
N ARG A 371 13.33 -26.94 -8.24
CA ARG A 371 13.10 -25.82 -9.17
C ARG A 371 12.28 -24.73 -8.48
N SER A 372 12.81 -23.51 -8.42
CA SER A 372 12.07 -22.32 -7.98
C SER A 372 11.42 -21.68 -9.21
N HIS A 373 10.11 -21.41 -9.12
CA HIS A 373 9.37 -20.75 -10.20
C HIS A 373 9.29 -19.26 -9.89
N ARG A 374 9.75 -18.40 -10.82
CA ARG A 374 9.56 -16.95 -10.72
C ARG A 374 8.57 -16.45 -11.77
N LEU A 375 7.57 -15.72 -11.30
CA LEU A 375 6.64 -14.96 -12.14
C LEU A 375 7.29 -13.62 -12.49
N ARG A 376 7.33 -13.27 -13.78
CA ARG A 376 7.71 -11.91 -14.22
C ARG A 376 6.62 -11.33 -15.12
N PRO A 377 6.09 -10.15 -14.82
CA PRO A 377 5.37 -9.35 -15.81
C PRO A 377 6.31 -8.99 -16.96
N ALA A 378 5.86 -9.13 -18.20
CA ALA A 378 6.68 -8.77 -19.36
C ALA A 378 6.71 -7.24 -19.56
N ALA A 379 7.83 -6.58 -19.26
CA ALA A 379 8.04 -5.17 -19.64
C ALA A 379 8.43 -5.06 -21.13
N ARG A 380 7.72 -4.21 -21.91
CA ARG A 380 8.13 -3.81 -23.27
C ARG A 380 8.92 -2.50 -23.19
N ARG A 381 10.27 -2.59 -23.25
CA ARG A 381 11.27 -1.63 -23.81
C ARG A 381 12.62 -1.75 -23.05
N ARG A 382 13.72 -1.63 -23.80
CA ARG A 382 15.10 -1.62 -23.28
C ARG A 382 15.34 -0.38 -22.38
N PRO A 383 16.20 -0.45 -21.34
CA PRO A 383 16.55 0.72 -20.51
C PRO A 383 17.25 1.81 -21.32
N ASP A 384 16.87 3.07 -21.08
CA ASP A 384 17.50 4.26 -21.65
C ASP A 384 18.89 4.52 -21.02
N ARG A 385 19.85 5.02 -21.81
CA ARG A 385 21.26 5.24 -21.46
C ARG A 385 21.50 6.43 -20.52
N ARG A 386 20.46 7.07 -19.99
CA ARG A 386 20.58 8.18 -19.02
C ARG A 386 20.62 7.64 -17.60
N GLY A 387 21.79 7.17 -17.15
CA GLY A 387 22.19 7.13 -15.72
C GLY A 387 21.39 6.31 -14.70
N TRP A 388 20.24 5.72 -15.02
CA TRP A 388 19.40 4.98 -14.06
C TRP A 388 19.47 3.48 -14.34
N ARG A 389 20.09 2.72 -13.43
CA ARG A 389 20.14 1.26 -13.50
C ARG A 389 18.79 0.68 -13.11
N SER A 390 18.11 0.00 -14.02
CA SER A 390 17.04 -0.94 -13.66
C SER A 390 17.62 -2.02 -12.75
N ALA A 391 17.09 -2.16 -11.54
CA ALA A 391 17.63 -3.05 -10.53
C ALA A 391 17.64 -4.53 -10.99
N PRO A 392 18.70 -5.31 -10.67
CA PRO A 392 18.59 -6.76 -10.61
C PRO A 392 17.55 -7.12 -9.56
N SER A 393 16.73 -8.11 -9.92
CA SER A 393 15.62 -8.69 -9.15
C SER A 393 15.89 -8.78 -7.65
N GLY A 394 15.05 -8.11 -6.86
CA GLY A 394 14.82 -8.53 -5.48
C GLY A 394 14.34 -9.99 -5.46
N THR A 395 14.67 -10.68 -4.38
CA THR A 395 14.20 -12.02 -4.06
C THR A 395 12.67 -12.03 -4.03
N ALA A 396 12.07 -12.49 -5.14
CA ALA A 396 10.69 -12.96 -5.12
C ALA A 396 10.62 -14.10 -4.11
N ALA A 397 9.60 -14.07 -3.23
CA ALA A 397 9.33 -15.14 -2.30
C ALA A 397 9.28 -16.48 -3.05
N GLU A 398 10.09 -17.44 -2.62
CA GLU A 398 9.96 -18.83 -3.03
C GLU A 398 8.58 -19.33 -2.56
N ALA A 399 7.78 -19.88 -3.47
CA ALA A 399 6.56 -20.59 -3.08
C ALA A 399 6.94 -21.77 -2.17
N PRO A 400 6.27 -21.99 -1.02
CA PRO A 400 6.61 -23.08 -0.13
C PRO A 400 6.36 -24.43 -0.81
N ARG A 401 7.33 -25.33 -0.68
CA ARG A 401 7.22 -26.72 -1.11
C ARG A 401 6.35 -27.47 -0.11
N THR A 402 5.26 -28.08 -0.57
CA THR A 402 4.50 -29.04 0.24
C THR A 402 4.86 -30.47 -0.17
N ARG A 403 5.33 -31.25 0.81
CA ARG A 403 4.80 -32.60 1.07
C ARG A 403 5.29 -33.14 2.42
N SER A 404 4.32 -33.44 3.28
CA SER A 404 4.43 -34.35 4.41
C SER A 404 4.62 -35.78 3.91
N SER A 405 5.67 -36.47 4.33
CA SER A 405 5.69 -37.93 4.34
C SER A 405 5.63 -38.38 5.80
N GLY A 406 4.49 -38.94 6.19
CA GLY A 406 4.31 -39.59 7.47
C GLY A 406 5.35 -40.70 7.67
N ARG A 407 5.87 -40.78 8.89
CA ARG A 407 6.65 -41.92 9.37
C ARG A 407 5.80 -43.18 9.25
N ARG A 408 6.32 -44.22 8.61
CA ARG A 408 5.93 -45.62 8.85
C ARG A 408 7.04 -46.34 9.64
N PRO A 409 6.69 -47.34 10.46
CA PRO A 409 7.55 -47.84 11.52
C PRO A 409 8.60 -48.84 11.01
N ALA A 410 9.67 -48.97 11.80
CA ALA A 410 10.81 -49.84 11.57
C ALA A 410 10.42 -51.33 11.51
N HIS A 411 10.91 -52.04 10.49
CA HIS A 411 11.01 -53.50 10.50
C HIS A 411 12.44 -53.91 10.86
N GLY A 412 12.56 -54.83 11.82
CA GLY A 412 13.80 -55.41 12.33
C GLY A 412 14.51 -56.38 11.36
N PRO A 413 15.60 -57.00 11.82
CA PRO A 413 16.70 -57.45 10.97
C PRO A 413 16.45 -58.85 10.37
N ARG A 414 16.93 -59.06 9.13
CA ARG A 414 17.12 -60.42 8.59
C ARG A 414 18.59 -60.83 8.77
N ARG A 415 18.78 -61.89 9.55
CA ARG A 415 19.97 -62.74 9.53
C ARG A 415 20.02 -63.54 8.22
N ARG A 416 21.19 -63.60 7.59
CA ARG A 416 22.01 -64.80 7.48
C ARG A 416 23.44 -64.39 7.20
#